data_AF-A0A1B8FQN6-F1
#
_entry.id   AF-A0A1B8FQN6-F1
#
_cell.length_a   1.000
_cell.length_b   1.000
_cell.length_c   1.000
_cell.angle_alpha   90.00
_cell.angle_beta   90.00
_cell.angle_gamma   90.00
#
_symmetry.space_group_name_H-M   'P 1'
#
loop_
_entity.id
_entity.type
_entity.pdbx_description
1 polymer ?
#
loop_
_entity_poly.entity_id
_entity_poly.type
_entity_poly.pdbx_seq_one_letter_code
_entity_poly.pdbx_strand_id
1 'polypeptide(L)'
;MKTIPSKKVWAGICTVAQEYLPQFLESPFVFDSLTLLHAYATANYSSAITDPLSHIVPAVIPVPSGSDINYIGAVILFYDSDTLTYPRCFEAFTSLPNIGNTLDFKTMDEFTTETGAAVVPHINDIFVSGAVVGKTYDKLLQGIRIINDTFFDALPALYAVVPPAAISVIQLDWQPIGSFWMAASAANGVVEWFGSEHDGAVEAWVISTTYAINNTTQAAGLYDHFNYMGDAAGFQAVYPGCGAANEAKLLSISRKYDPTRIFQTLLPGGFKIGA
;
A
#
# COMPACT_ATOMS: atom_id res chain seq x y z
N MET A 1 -24.36 24.99 -12.02
CA MET A 1 -23.23 24.29 -11.35
C MET A 1 -22.76 25.19 -10.22
N LYS A 2 -22.69 24.70 -8.98
CA LYS A 2 -22.24 25.49 -7.82
C LYS A 2 -20.82 25.04 -7.50
N THR A 3 -19.85 25.93 -7.62
CA THR A 3 -18.48 25.68 -7.16
C THR A 3 -18.42 25.91 -5.65
N ILE A 4 -17.62 25.09 -4.95
CA ILE A 4 -17.33 25.23 -3.53
C ILE A 4 -15.82 25.45 -3.42
N PRO A 5 -15.35 26.43 -2.63
CA PRO A 5 -13.92 26.60 -2.38
C PRO A 5 -13.31 25.33 -1.79
N SER A 6 -12.27 24.79 -2.43
CA SER A 6 -11.45 23.75 -1.82
C SER A 6 -10.55 24.40 -0.78
N LYS A 7 -10.77 24.11 0.50
CA LYS A 7 -9.80 24.46 1.54
C LYS A 7 -8.48 23.73 1.29
N LYS A 8 -7.40 24.27 1.85
CA LYS A 8 -6.12 23.57 1.91
C LYS A 8 -6.19 22.43 2.93
N VAL A 9 -5.28 21.49 2.79
CA VAL A 9 -5.00 20.38 3.72
C VAL A 9 -3.53 20.47 4.12
N TRP A 10 -3.17 19.90 5.27
CA TRP A 10 -1.77 19.75 5.66
C TRP A 10 -1.31 18.36 5.23
N ALA A 11 -0.53 18.30 4.16
CA ALA A 11 -0.20 17.03 3.52
C ALA A 11 1.16 17.09 2.80
N GLY A 12 1.71 15.92 2.50
CA GLY A 12 2.97 15.76 1.79
C GLY A 12 3.63 14.42 2.09
N ILE A 13 4.90 14.31 1.73
CA ILE A 13 5.71 13.10 1.83
C ILE A 13 6.88 13.37 2.76
N CYS A 14 7.07 12.49 3.75
CA CYS A 14 8.28 12.44 4.56
C CYS A 14 9.11 11.22 4.15
N THR A 15 10.39 11.41 3.85
CA THR A 15 11.31 10.35 3.41
C THR A 15 12.43 10.19 4.41
N VAL A 16 12.73 8.95 4.81
CA VAL A 16 13.78 8.59 5.77
C VAL A 16 14.79 7.62 5.13
N ALA A 17 16.04 7.70 5.60
CA ALA A 17 17.11 6.81 5.17
C ALA A 17 16.90 5.37 5.69
N GLN A 18 17.58 4.40 5.06
CA GLN A 18 17.55 2.97 5.43
C GLN A 18 17.75 2.71 6.92
N GLU A 19 18.66 3.45 7.56
CA GLU A 19 18.98 3.32 8.99
C GLU A 19 17.79 3.62 9.92
N TYR A 20 16.77 4.32 9.43
CA TYR A 20 15.52 4.63 10.16
C TYR A 20 14.32 3.76 9.76
N LEU A 21 14.48 2.84 8.79
CA LEU A 21 13.45 1.83 8.50
C LEU A 21 13.01 1.01 9.73
N PRO A 22 13.89 0.68 10.69
CA PRO A 22 13.48 0.02 11.92
C PRO A 22 12.46 0.83 12.75
N GLN A 23 12.55 2.15 12.75
CA GLN A 23 11.63 3.01 13.48
C GLN A 23 10.39 3.34 12.64
N PHE A 24 10.54 3.35 11.30
CA PHE A 24 9.51 3.64 10.31
C PHE A 24 8.50 2.48 10.09
N LEU A 25 9.01 1.26 9.83
CA LEU A 25 8.24 0.01 9.62
C LEU A 25 8.37 -0.98 10.78
N GLU A 26 9.62 -1.06 11.25
CA GLU A 26 10.40 -2.17 11.82
C GLU A 26 11.14 -3.17 10.89
N SER A 27 12.48 -3.21 11.01
CA SER A 27 13.39 -4.34 10.79
C SER A 27 14.62 -4.17 11.72
N PRO A 28 14.97 -5.08 12.64
CA PRO A 28 16.20 -4.98 13.41
C PRO A 28 17.40 -5.50 12.61
N PHE A 29 18.35 -4.63 12.25
CA PHE A 29 19.75 -5.06 12.22
C PHE A 29 20.34 -4.87 13.63
N VAL A 30 20.35 -5.99 14.38
CA VAL A 30 21.05 -6.26 15.66
C VAL A 30 20.35 -5.88 16.97
N PHE A 31 20.34 -6.88 17.87
CA PHE A 31 19.87 -6.91 19.25
C PHE A 31 20.66 -5.96 20.18
N ASP A 32 19.95 -5.06 20.88
CA ASP A 32 20.26 -4.72 22.28
C ASP A 32 18.98 -4.36 23.03
N SER A 33 18.78 -5.00 24.18
CA SER A 33 17.60 -4.92 25.02
C SER A 33 17.73 -3.76 26.01
N LEU A 34 17.59 -2.51 25.56
CA LEU A 34 17.42 -1.36 26.47
C LEU A 34 16.94 -0.10 25.74
N THR A 35 15.72 -0.13 25.21
CA THR A 35 14.96 1.10 24.88
C THR A 35 13.46 0.80 24.73
N LEU A 36 12.80 0.57 25.85
CA LEU A 36 11.34 0.60 25.96
C LEU A 36 10.87 2.06 25.93
N LEU A 37 10.63 2.63 24.73
CA LEU A 37 9.54 3.57 24.39
C LEU A 37 9.72 4.14 22.96
N HIS A 38 9.87 3.30 21.94
CA HIS A 38 9.67 3.73 20.55
C HIS A 38 8.53 2.90 19.97
N ALA A 39 7.33 3.48 19.92
CA ALA A 39 6.20 2.89 19.22
C ALA A 39 6.46 3.03 17.71
N TYR A 40 6.58 1.90 16.99
CA TYR A 40 6.88 1.88 15.56
C TYR A 40 5.83 2.64 14.77
N ALA A 41 6.24 3.60 13.93
CA ALA A 41 5.33 4.62 13.42
C ALA A 41 4.13 4.03 12.66
N THR A 42 4.39 3.09 11.74
CA THR A 42 3.34 2.42 10.96
C THR A 42 2.43 1.55 11.82
N ALA A 43 2.97 0.61 12.60
CA ALA A 43 2.16 -0.29 13.43
C ALA A 43 1.38 0.46 14.54
N ASN A 44 2.00 1.47 15.14
CA ASN A 44 1.39 2.30 16.17
C ASN A 44 0.18 3.04 15.62
N TYR A 45 0.36 3.78 14.51
CA TYR A 45 -0.75 4.45 13.84
C TYR A 45 -1.82 3.44 13.45
N SER A 46 -1.45 2.32 12.82
CA SER A 46 -2.37 1.27 12.37
C SER A 46 -3.23 0.69 13.49
N SER A 47 -2.64 0.49 14.67
CA SER A 47 -3.32 -0.12 15.82
C SER A 47 -4.23 0.84 16.58
N ALA A 48 -4.06 2.14 16.38
CA ALA A 48 -4.69 3.18 17.19
C ALA A 48 -5.08 4.41 16.36
N ILE A 49 -5.73 4.19 15.20
CA ILE A 49 -6.28 5.26 14.37
C ILE A 49 -7.43 5.91 15.15
N THR A 50 -7.14 7.06 15.76
CA THR A 50 -8.06 7.78 16.66
C THR A 50 -8.49 9.14 16.11
N ASP A 51 -7.73 9.70 15.17
CA ASP A 51 -8.04 10.98 14.54
C ASP A 51 -8.69 10.75 13.17
N PRO A 52 -9.96 11.15 12.96
CA PRO A 52 -10.67 10.94 11.71
C PRO A 52 -10.19 11.87 10.57
N LEU A 53 -9.37 12.88 10.86
CA LEU A 53 -8.84 13.80 9.86
C LEU A 53 -7.53 13.31 9.25
N SER A 54 -6.92 12.26 9.83
CA SER A 54 -5.62 11.76 9.40
C SER A 54 -5.72 10.52 8.52
N HIS A 55 -4.82 10.43 7.53
CA HIS A 55 -4.52 9.20 6.82
C HIS A 55 -3.02 9.13 6.52
N ILE A 56 -2.49 7.91 6.41
CA ILE A 56 -1.09 7.66 6.06
C ILE A 56 -0.98 6.57 5.00
N VAL A 57 0.03 6.69 4.14
CA VAL A 57 0.49 5.61 3.25
C VAL A 57 2.00 5.49 3.37
N PRO A 58 2.52 4.75 4.38
CA PRO A 58 3.93 4.41 4.47
C PRO A 58 4.32 3.36 3.43
N ALA A 59 5.49 3.56 2.86
CA ALA A 59 6.03 2.83 1.74
C ALA A 59 7.48 2.45 2.00
N VAL A 60 7.88 1.28 1.49
CA VAL A 60 9.28 0.85 1.45
C VAL A 60 9.69 0.69 0.02
N ILE A 61 10.74 1.40 -0.36
CA ILE A 61 11.18 1.50 -1.76
C ILE A 61 12.63 0.98 -1.82
N PRO A 62 12.89 -0.11 -2.55
CA PRO A 62 14.24 -0.52 -2.89
C PRO A 62 14.84 0.47 -3.90
N VAL A 63 16.08 0.87 -3.65
CA VAL A 63 16.87 1.78 -4.48
C VAL A 63 18.15 1.04 -4.90
N PRO A 64 18.17 0.45 -6.10
CA PRO A 64 19.36 -0.24 -6.61
C PRO A 64 20.56 0.72 -6.72
N SER A 65 21.72 0.28 -6.24
CA SER A 65 22.99 1.02 -6.28
C SER A 65 24.13 0.09 -6.69
N GLY A 66 24.36 -0.05 -8.00
CA GLY A 66 25.34 -0.99 -8.53
C GLY A 66 24.87 -2.44 -8.35
N SER A 67 25.65 -3.25 -7.64
CA SER A 67 25.26 -4.64 -7.29
C SER A 67 24.43 -4.75 -6.02
N ASP A 68 24.34 -3.69 -5.23
CA ASP A 68 23.64 -3.68 -3.95
C ASP A 68 22.25 -3.05 -4.11
N ILE A 69 21.30 -3.47 -3.28
CA ILE A 69 19.96 -2.86 -3.19
C ILE A 69 19.89 -2.16 -1.84
N ASN A 70 19.87 -0.83 -1.85
CA ASN A 70 19.57 -0.02 -0.66
C ASN A 70 18.06 0.16 -0.54
N TYR A 71 17.60 0.74 0.56
CA TYR A 71 16.18 0.97 0.81
C TYR A 71 15.93 2.36 1.40
N ILE A 72 14.77 2.93 1.11
CA ILE A 72 14.27 4.13 1.77
C ILE A 72 12.85 3.90 2.28
N GLY A 73 12.48 4.65 3.32
CA GLY A 73 11.09 4.72 3.79
C GLY A 73 10.49 6.03 3.33
N ALA A 74 9.30 6.00 2.74
CA ALA A 74 8.57 7.21 2.37
C ALA A 74 7.14 7.11 2.89
N VAL A 75 6.62 8.14 3.55
CA VAL A 75 5.23 8.15 4.04
C VAL A 75 4.49 9.35 3.48
N ILE A 76 3.39 9.07 2.78
CA ILE A 76 2.38 10.09 2.49
C ILE A 76 1.63 10.34 3.80
N LEU A 77 1.64 11.58 4.28
CA LEU A 77 0.84 12.02 5.42
C LEU A 77 -0.22 12.99 4.93
N PHE A 78 -1.47 12.72 5.28
CA PHE A 78 -2.61 13.56 4.96
C PHE A 78 -3.36 13.97 6.22
N TYR A 79 -3.57 15.26 6.42
CA TYR A 79 -4.41 15.78 7.49
C TYR A 79 -5.40 16.83 6.98
N ASP A 80 -6.69 16.62 7.21
CA ASP A 80 -7.75 17.55 6.78
C ASP A 80 -7.83 18.81 7.67
N SER A 81 -6.79 19.65 7.58
CA SER A 81 -6.73 20.96 8.24
C SER A 81 -6.00 21.99 7.38
N ASP A 82 -6.49 23.23 7.40
CA ASP A 82 -5.87 24.41 6.79
C ASP A 82 -5.15 25.30 7.83
N THR A 83 -5.06 24.85 9.08
CA THR A 83 -4.54 25.62 10.22
C THR A 83 -3.63 24.83 11.14
N LEU A 84 -3.84 23.52 11.30
CA LEU A 84 -2.99 22.67 12.12
C LEU A 84 -1.82 22.13 11.30
N THR A 85 -0.61 22.32 11.81
CA THR A 85 0.61 21.68 11.31
C THR A 85 1.11 20.66 12.32
N TYR A 86 1.78 19.61 11.86
CA TYR A 86 2.36 18.54 12.70
C TYR A 86 1.37 17.98 13.73
N PRO A 87 0.23 17.43 13.28
CA PRO A 87 -0.73 16.82 14.18
C PRO A 87 -0.06 15.67 14.95
N ARG A 88 -0.40 15.55 16.24
CA ARG A 88 0.27 14.60 17.15
C ARG A 88 0.20 13.13 16.66
N CYS A 89 -0.84 12.76 15.91
CA CYS A 89 -0.96 11.42 15.34
C CYS A 89 0.18 11.07 14.36
N PHE A 90 0.92 12.05 13.84
CA PHE A 90 2.05 11.86 12.94
C PHE A 90 3.43 12.05 13.60
N GLU A 91 3.48 12.34 14.91
CA GLU A 91 4.73 12.61 15.64
C GLU A 91 5.76 11.47 15.47
N ALA A 92 5.29 10.22 15.44
CA ALA A 92 6.15 9.05 15.23
C ALA A 92 6.86 9.03 13.86
N PHE A 93 6.30 9.67 12.84
CA PHE A 93 6.94 9.82 11.52
C PHE A 93 7.76 11.12 11.43
N THR A 94 7.22 12.23 11.92
CA THR A 94 7.85 13.56 11.76
C THR A 94 9.03 13.78 12.71
N SER A 95 9.19 12.96 13.75
CA SER A 95 10.34 12.98 14.65
C SER A 95 11.55 12.21 14.13
N LEU A 96 11.39 11.37 13.10
CA LEU A 96 12.50 10.67 12.48
C LEU A 96 13.35 11.66 11.66
N PRO A 97 14.69 11.55 11.68
CA PRO A 97 15.54 12.29 10.76
C PRO A 97 15.15 11.98 9.31
N ASN A 98 14.70 13.01 8.60
CA ASN A 98 14.26 12.88 7.22
C ASN A 98 15.36 13.33 6.25
N ILE A 99 15.41 12.66 5.10
CA ILE A 99 16.24 13.00 3.95
C ILE A 99 15.43 13.72 2.86
N GLY A 100 14.12 13.88 3.07
CA GLY A 100 13.21 14.65 2.24
C GLY A 100 11.89 14.90 2.97
N ASN A 101 11.34 16.11 2.84
CA ASN A 101 10.08 16.48 3.47
C ASN A 101 9.36 17.55 2.63
N THR A 102 8.14 17.23 2.19
CA THR A 102 7.30 18.15 1.40
C THR A 102 6.02 18.58 2.15
N LEU A 103 5.92 18.27 3.45
CA LEU A 103 4.75 18.58 4.29
C LEU A 103 4.51 20.08 4.37
N ASP A 104 3.35 20.51 3.86
CA ASP A 104 2.91 21.89 3.92
C ASP A 104 1.39 21.98 3.75
N PHE A 105 0.82 23.18 3.85
CA PHE A 105 -0.55 23.45 3.45
C PHE A 105 -0.68 23.47 1.93
N LYS A 106 -1.27 22.41 1.38
CA LYS A 106 -1.51 22.21 -0.04
C LYS A 106 -2.99 22.29 -0.37
N THR A 107 -3.33 22.82 -1.53
CA THR A 107 -4.61 22.53 -2.17
C THR A 107 -4.65 21.05 -2.58
N MET A 108 -5.84 20.50 -2.80
CA MET A 108 -5.96 19.12 -3.30
C MET A 108 -5.28 18.95 -4.66
N ASP A 109 -5.28 19.99 -5.50
CA ASP A 109 -4.60 20.01 -6.81
C ASP A 109 -3.08 19.91 -6.68
N GLU A 110 -2.47 20.73 -5.82
CA GLU A 110 -1.03 20.68 -5.53
C GLU A 110 -0.63 19.32 -4.94
N PHE A 111 -1.43 18.80 -4.00
CA PHE A 111 -1.16 17.51 -3.38
C PHE A 111 -1.29 16.35 -4.37
N THR A 112 -2.31 16.36 -5.23
CA THR A 112 -2.51 15.34 -6.27
C THR A 112 -1.42 15.42 -7.34
N THR A 113 -0.97 16.61 -7.69
CA THR A 113 0.15 16.78 -8.64
C THR A 113 1.45 16.22 -8.07
N GLU A 114 1.70 16.43 -6.77
CA GLU A 114 2.88 15.88 -6.09
C GLU A 114 2.84 14.35 -6.01
N THR A 115 1.76 13.76 -5.52
CA THR A 115 1.65 12.29 -5.39
C THR A 115 1.51 11.59 -6.74
N GLY A 116 0.92 12.27 -7.72
CA GLY A 116 0.79 11.81 -9.10
C GLY A 116 2.12 11.73 -9.87
N ALA A 117 3.22 12.28 -9.32
CA ALA A 117 4.55 12.12 -9.92
C ALA A 117 5.03 10.66 -9.95
N ALA A 118 4.45 9.80 -9.11
CA ALA A 118 4.67 8.35 -9.16
C ALA A 118 4.02 7.70 -10.40
N VAL A 119 3.01 8.32 -11.02
CA VAL A 119 2.37 7.80 -12.22
C VAL A 119 3.15 8.24 -13.45
N VAL A 120 4.07 7.39 -13.90
CA VAL A 120 4.95 7.68 -15.04
C VAL A 120 4.25 7.32 -16.36
N PRO A 121 4.33 8.16 -17.42
CA PRO A 121 3.82 7.77 -18.73
C PRO A 121 4.74 6.76 -19.41
N HIS A 122 4.15 5.86 -20.22
CA HIS A 122 4.88 4.89 -21.06
C HIS A 122 5.67 3.81 -20.30
N ILE A 123 5.17 3.42 -19.13
CA ILE A 123 5.60 2.23 -18.39
C ILE A 123 4.48 1.20 -18.35
N ASN A 124 4.83 -0.03 -17.96
CA ASN A 124 3.88 -1.03 -17.48
C ASN A 124 3.83 -0.99 -15.95
N ASP A 125 2.66 -1.16 -15.37
CA ASP A 125 2.43 -1.14 -13.92
C ASP A 125 1.49 -2.28 -13.47
N ILE A 126 1.67 -2.74 -12.23
CA ILE A 126 0.77 -3.68 -11.59
C ILE A 126 0.60 -3.35 -10.10
N PHE A 127 -0.64 -3.20 -9.69
CA PHE A 127 -1.04 -3.09 -8.29
C PHE A 127 -1.50 -4.45 -7.77
N VAL A 128 -1.06 -4.80 -6.57
CA VAL A 128 -1.31 -6.07 -5.91
C VAL A 128 -1.76 -5.79 -4.48
N SER A 129 -2.98 -6.18 -4.15
CA SER A 129 -3.54 -5.94 -2.81
C SER A 129 -3.38 -7.14 -1.88
N GLY A 130 -3.27 -6.88 -0.57
CA GLY A 130 -3.24 -7.92 0.46
C GLY A 130 -3.68 -7.35 1.81
N ALA A 131 -4.45 -8.11 2.58
CA ALA A 131 -5.03 -7.63 3.84
C ALA A 131 -4.64 -8.51 5.05
N VAL A 132 -4.51 -7.85 6.20
CA VAL A 132 -4.08 -8.44 7.48
C VAL A 132 -5.14 -8.21 8.56
N VAL A 133 -5.57 -9.25 9.28
CA VAL A 133 -6.66 -9.19 10.30
C VAL A 133 -6.15 -8.74 11.69
N GLY A 134 -4.92 -8.23 11.79
CA GLY A 134 -4.34 -7.77 13.06
C GLY A 134 -5.15 -6.61 13.67
N LYS A 135 -5.60 -6.77 14.92
CA LYS A 135 -6.34 -5.71 15.65
C LYS A 135 -5.57 -5.12 16.84
N THR A 136 -4.45 -5.73 17.19
CA THR A 136 -3.57 -5.27 18.25
C THR A 136 -2.26 -4.83 17.62
N TYR A 137 -1.54 -3.96 18.32
CA TYR A 137 -0.19 -3.55 17.95
C TYR A 137 0.69 -4.75 17.58
N ASP A 138 0.82 -5.74 18.46
CA ASP A 138 1.69 -6.91 18.24
C ASP A 138 1.31 -7.71 16.98
N LYS A 139 0.02 -7.88 16.70
CA LYS A 139 -0.44 -8.63 15.51
C LYS A 139 -0.24 -7.86 14.23
N LEU A 140 -0.48 -6.55 14.25
CA LEU A 140 -0.22 -5.67 13.11
C LEU A 140 1.27 -5.59 12.83
N LEU A 141 2.09 -5.44 13.86
CA LEU A 141 3.54 -5.46 13.76
C LEU A 141 4.05 -6.78 13.17
N GLN A 142 3.53 -7.91 13.65
CA GLN A 142 3.86 -9.23 13.10
C GLN A 142 3.48 -9.35 11.62
N GLY A 143 2.29 -8.88 11.23
CA GLY A 143 1.85 -8.88 9.84
C GLY A 143 2.73 -8.01 8.95
N ILE A 144 3.09 -6.81 9.44
CA ILE A 144 4.01 -5.89 8.77
C ILE A 144 5.35 -6.56 8.52
N ARG A 145 5.95 -7.16 9.53
CA ARG A 145 7.25 -7.86 9.39
C ARG A 145 7.19 -8.99 8.38
N ILE A 146 6.22 -9.90 8.50
CA ILE A 146 6.09 -11.06 7.61
C ILE A 146 5.97 -10.62 6.14
N ILE A 147 5.15 -9.60 5.88
CA ILE A 147 4.91 -9.14 4.51
C ILE A 147 6.15 -8.44 3.95
N ASN A 148 6.81 -7.57 4.73
CA ASN A 148 8.05 -6.93 4.30
C ASN A 148 9.14 -7.98 4.03
N ASP A 149 9.43 -8.86 5.00
CA ASP A 149 10.49 -9.87 4.87
C ASP A 149 10.24 -10.76 3.65
N THR A 150 9.01 -11.27 3.48
CA THR A 150 8.66 -12.12 2.34
C THR A 150 8.81 -11.39 1.00
N PHE A 151 8.38 -10.12 0.92
CA PHE A 151 8.49 -9.32 -0.29
C PHE A 151 9.95 -9.03 -0.66
N PHE A 152 10.75 -8.61 0.32
CA PHE A 152 12.14 -8.24 0.12
C PHE A 152 13.05 -9.45 -0.14
N ASP A 153 12.80 -10.59 0.50
CA ASP A 153 13.50 -11.85 0.21
C ASP A 153 13.22 -12.36 -1.21
N ALA A 154 12.10 -11.98 -1.82
CA ALA A 154 11.74 -12.34 -3.19
C ALA A 154 12.38 -11.41 -4.24
N LEU A 155 12.82 -10.19 -3.88
CA LEU A 155 13.36 -9.21 -4.83
C LEU A 155 14.59 -9.72 -5.63
N PRO A 156 15.56 -10.44 -5.04
CA PRO A 156 16.72 -10.92 -5.80
C PRO A 156 16.33 -11.78 -7.01
N ALA A 157 15.23 -12.55 -6.92
CA ALA A 157 14.74 -13.34 -8.04
C ALA A 157 14.20 -12.48 -9.19
N LEU A 158 13.55 -11.34 -8.87
CA LEU A 158 13.12 -10.37 -9.88
C LEU A 158 14.32 -9.70 -10.54
N TYR A 159 15.28 -9.21 -9.76
CA TYR A 159 16.47 -8.56 -10.30
C TYR A 159 17.38 -9.48 -11.12
N ALA A 160 17.29 -10.80 -10.92
CA ALA A 160 17.98 -11.78 -11.74
C ALA A 160 17.44 -11.88 -13.18
N VAL A 161 16.20 -11.46 -13.41
CA VAL A 161 15.52 -11.58 -14.72
C VAL A 161 15.07 -10.24 -15.32
N VAL A 162 14.92 -9.20 -14.49
CA VAL A 162 14.65 -7.82 -14.92
C VAL A 162 15.81 -6.93 -14.45
N PRO A 163 16.57 -6.30 -15.35
CA PRO A 163 17.67 -5.44 -14.95
C PRO A 163 17.13 -4.21 -14.19
N PRO A 164 17.83 -3.72 -13.15
CA PRO A 164 17.39 -2.54 -12.40
C PRO A 164 17.07 -1.32 -13.26
N ALA A 165 17.78 -1.12 -14.36
CA ALA A 165 17.54 -0.01 -15.29
C ALA A 165 16.21 -0.10 -16.05
N ALA A 166 15.56 -1.27 -16.07
CA ALA A 166 14.24 -1.48 -16.63
C ALA A 166 13.12 -1.34 -15.59
N ILE A 167 13.45 -1.12 -14.31
CA ILE A 167 12.46 -0.93 -13.24
C ILE A 167 12.28 0.57 -13.02
N SER A 168 11.04 1.05 -13.11
CA SER A 168 10.69 2.44 -12.77
C SER A 168 10.63 2.60 -11.25
N VAL A 169 9.79 1.79 -10.60
CA VAL A 169 9.69 1.72 -9.13
C VAL A 169 9.21 0.33 -8.71
N ILE A 170 9.63 -0.09 -7.53
CA ILE A 170 8.99 -1.18 -6.78
C ILE A 170 8.62 -0.58 -5.43
N GLN A 171 7.42 -0.82 -4.95
CA GLN A 171 6.99 -0.24 -3.68
C GLN A 171 6.03 -1.17 -2.95
N LEU A 172 6.31 -1.37 -1.67
CA LEU A 172 5.41 -2.04 -0.76
C LEU A 172 4.73 -1.00 0.12
N ASP A 173 3.44 -0.79 -0.11
CA ASP A 173 2.64 0.21 0.58
C ASP A 173 1.81 -0.37 1.71
N TRP A 174 1.80 0.34 2.82
CA TRP A 174 0.97 0.04 3.97
C TRP A 174 -0.12 1.08 4.06
N GLN A 175 -1.36 0.66 3.86
CA GLN A 175 -2.52 1.52 4.05
C GLN A 175 -3.28 1.03 5.28
N PRO A 176 -3.02 1.62 6.46
CA PRO A 176 -3.74 1.24 7.65
C PRO A 176 -5.15 1.81 7.65
N ILE A 177 -6.08 0.89 7.77
CA ILE A 177 -7.48 1.16 7.50
C ILE A 177 -8.28 0.86 8.76
N GLY A 178 -8.63 1.93 9.46
CA GLY A 178 -9.47 1.84 10.65
C GLY A 178 -10.90 1.47 10.27
N SER A 179 -11.74 1.09 11.24
CA SER A 179 -13.17 0.80 10.99
C SER A 179 -13.92 1.94 10.28
N PHE A 180 -13.49 3.19 10.46
CA PHE A 180 -14.01 4.37 9.75
C PHE A 180 -13.66 4.39 8.25
N TRP A 181 -12.49 3.85 7.88
CA TRP A 181 -12.02 3.73 6.50
C TRP A 181 -12.33 2.35 5.87
N MET A 182 -12.58 1.30 6.65
CA MET A 182 -13.11 0.00 6.20
C MET A 182 -14.48 0.14 5.53
N ALA A 183 -15.20 1.22 5.80
CA ALA A 183 -16.35 1.60 5.01
C ALA A 183 -15.98 2.02 3.56
N ALA A 184 -14.69 2.09 3.20
CA ALA A 184 -14.15 2.69 1.98
C ALA A 184 -13.03 1.93 1.20
N SER A 185 -11.99 1.26 1.75
CA SER A 185 -10.97 0.51 0.92
C SER A 185 -9.86 -0.27 1.67
N ALA A 186 -9.07 -1.18 1.01
CA ALA A 186 -7.97 -2.06 1.53
C ALA A 186 -6.55 -1.85 0.93
N ALA A 187 -5.52 -2.49 1.53
CA ALA A 187 -4.06 -2.29 1.35
C ALA A 187 -3.41 -2.94 0.10
N ASN A 188 -2.29 -2.35 -0.38
CA ASN A 188 -1.80 -2.46 -1.76
C ASN A 188 -0.26 -2.47 -1.89
N GLY A 189 0.27 -2.95 -3.00
CA GLY A 189 1.66 -2.80 -3.42
C GLY A 189 1.73 -2.60 -4.92
N VAL A 190 2.81 -1.99 -5.43
CA VAL A 190 2.95 -1.65 -6.85
C VAL A 190 4.33 -2.06 -7.40
N VAL A 191 4.35 -2.52 -8.65
CA VAL A 191 5.56 -2.80 -9.43
C VAL A 191 5.43 -2.13 -10.79
N GLU A 192 6.43 -1.34 -11.19
CA GLU A 192 6.47 -0.63 -12.46
C GLU A 192 7.75 -0.90 -13.25
N TRP A 193 7.63 -1.17 -14.55
CA TRP A 193 8.76 -1.49 -15.43
C TRP A 193 8.63 -0.89 -16.83
N PHE A 194 9.76 -0.72 -17.50
CA PHE A 194 9.87 -0.30 -18.90
C PHE A 194 9.95 -1.52 -19.82
N GLY A 195 9.32 -1.43 -20.99
CA GLY A 195 9.43 -2.42 -22.07
C GLY A 195 8.57 -3.67 -21.86
N SER A 196 7.88 -4.11 -22.92
CA SER A 196 7.00 -5.27 -22.86
C SER A 196 7.74 -6.62 -22.88
N GLU A 197 9.05 -6.61 -23.15
CA GLU A 197 9.90 -7.80 -23.09
C GLU A 197 10.00 -8.43 -21.69
N HIS A 198 9.66 -7.66 -20.64
CA HIS A 198 9.72 -8.11 -19.24
C HIS A 198 8.37 -8.56 -18.67
N ASP A 199 7.26 -8.36 -19.38
CA ASP A 199 5.89 -8.56 -18.87
C ASP A 199 5.70 -9.97 -18.27
N GLY A 200 6.10 -11.01 -19.00
CA GLY A 200 5.93 -12.39 -18.54
C GLY A 200 6.78 -12.73 -17.31
N ALA A 201 7.95 -12.11 -17.15
CA ALA A 201 8.81 -12.33 -15.99
C ALA A 201 8.25 -11.62 -14.75
N VAL A 202 7.78 -10.37 -14.91
CA VAL A 202 7.17 -9.60 -13.83
C VAL A 202 5.85 -10.23 -13.38
N GLU A 203 4.99 -10.65 -14.32
CA GLU A 203 3.73 -11.31 -14.01
C GLU A 203 3.96 -12.60 -13.19
N ALA A 204 4.87 -13.46 -13.64
CA ALA A 204 5.19 -14.69 -12.92
C ALA A 204 5.72 -14.43 -11.51
N TRP A 205 6.62 -13.44 -11.37
CA TRP A 205 7.16 -13.05 -10.07
C TRP A 205 6.06 -12.54 -9.14
N VAL A 206 5.24 -11.59 -9.59
CA VAL A 206 4.15 -11.01 -8.80
C VAL A 206 3.18 -12.08 -8.31
N ILE A 207 2.71 -12.98 -9.18
CA ILE A 207 1.80 -14.07 -8.81
C ILE A 207 2.43 -14.94 -7.71
N SER A 208 3.69 -15.35 -7.89
CA SER A 208 4.38 -16.22 -6.93
C SER A 208 4.59 -15.55 -5.57
N THR A 209 4.99 -14.27 -5.56
CA THR A 209 5.22 -13.48 -4.34
C THR A 209 3.91 -13.25 -3.59
N THR A 210 2.81 -12.92 -4.29
CA THR A 210 1.49 -12.78 -3.66
C THR A 210 1.04 -14.07 -2.98
N TYR A 211 1.23 -15.23 -3.62
CA TYR A 211 0.88 -16.50 -2.99
C TYR A 211 1.78 -16.84 -1.81
N ALA A 212 3.08 -16.52 -1.87
CA ALA A 212 3.99 -16.68 -0.75
C ALA A 212 3.54 -15.83 0.46
N ILE A 213 3.21 -14.55 0.23
CA ILE A 213 2.67 -13.64 1.26
C ILE A 213 1.38 -14.19 1.87
N ASN A 214 0.43 -14.62 1.04
CA ASN A 214 -0.84 -15.17 1.50
C ASN A 214 -0.66 -16.45 2.33
N ASN A 215 0.22 -17.36 1.91
CA ASN A 215 0.48 -18.61 2.63
C ASN A 215 1.15 -18.35 3.98
N THR A 216 2.14 -17.46 4.03
CA THR A 216 2.86 -17.14 5.27
C THR A 216 1.96 -16.41 6.26
N THR A 217 1.16 -15.45 5.79
CA THR A 217 0.17 -14.75 6.64
C THR A 217 -0.94 -15.70 7.11
N GLN A 218 -1.34 -16.69 6.30
CA GLN A 218 -2.32 -17.71 6.70
C GLN A 218 -1.75 -18.64 7.78
N ALA A 219 -0.51 -19.09 7.63
CA ALA A 219 0.19 -19.90 8.63
C ALA A 219 0.34 -19.16 9.97
N ALA A 220 0.49 -17.83 9.93
CA ALA A 220 0.54 -16.97 11.12
C ALA A 220 -0.83 -16.63 11.71
N GLY A 221 -1.95 -17.05 11.08
CA GLY A 221 -3.31 -16.72 11.53
C GLY A 221 -3.67 -15.23 11.34
N LEU A 222 -3.03 -14.56 10.39
CA LEU A 222 -3.15 -13.12 10.12
C LEU A 222 -3.79 -12.80 8.76
N TYR A 223 -3.96 -13.79 7.89
CA TYR A 223 -4.52 -13.63 6.55
C TYR A 223 -6.00 -13.20 6.55
N ASP A 224 -6.34 -12.21 5.72
CA ASP A 224 -7.70 -11.87 5.33
C ASP A 224 -7.94 -12.25 3.86
N HIS A 225 -9.14 -12.75 3.54
CA HIS A 225 -9.53 -13.08 2.17
C HIS A 225 -9.91 -11.85 1.33
N PHE A 226 -10.01 -10.67 1.94
CA PHE A 226 -10.38 -9.43 1.28
C PHE A 226 -9.26 -8.89 0.39
N ASN A 227 -9.59 -8.64 -0.88
CA ASN A 227 -8.74 -7.91 -1.83
C ASN A 227 -9.45 -6.60 -2.21
N TYR A 228 -8.73 -5.47 -2.18
CA TYR A 228 -9.32 -4.20 -2.56
C TYR A 228 -9.46 -4.07 -4.07
N MET A 229 -10.68 -3.94 -4.58
CA MET A 229 -10.94 -3.91 -6.02
C MET A 229 -10.15 -2.83 -6.78
N GLY A 230 -9.90 -1.68 -6.15
CA GLY A 230 -9.21 -0.54 -6.78
C GLY A 230 -7.77 -0.86 -7.18
N ASP A 231 -7.15 -1.78 -6.46
CA ASP A 231 -5.70 -2.04 -6.52
C ASP A 231 -5.40 -3.55 -6.58
N ALA A 232 -6.40 -4.37 -6.89
CA ALA A 232 -6.25 -5.80 -7.05
C ALA A 232 -5.75 -6.13 -8.47
N ALA A 233 -4.78 -7.03 -8.55
CA ALA A 233 -4.29 -7.55 -9.82
C ALA A 233 -5.31 -8.51 -10.46
N GLY A 234 -5.24 -8.67 -11.79
CA GLY A 234 -6.19 -9.48 -12.55
C GLY A 234 -6.29 -10.96 -12.13
N PHE A 235 -5.25 -11.51 -11.49
CA PHE A 235 -5.23 -12.89 -10.98
C PHE A 235 -5.87 -13.03 -9.58
N GLN A 236 -6.21 -11.93 -8.90
CA GLN A 236 -6.80 -11.95 -7.57
C GLN A 236 -8.33 -12.10 -7.63
N ALA A 237 -8.90 -12.86 -6.69
CA ALA A 237 -10.34 -12.97 -6.55
C ALA A 237 -10.87 -11.90 -5.59
N VAL A 238 -11.67 -10.95 -6.10
CA VAL A 238 -12.14 -9.80 -5.31
C VAL A 238 -13.46 -10.09 -4.59
N TYR A 239 -14.49 -10.56 -5.31
CA TYR A 239 -15.85 -10.69 -4.75
C TYR A 239 -15.99 -11.66 -3.58
N PRO A 240 -15.31 -12.83 -3.55
CA PRO A 240 -15.35 -13.72 -2.39
C PRO A 240 -14.88 -13.05 -1.09
N GLY A 241 -13.93 -12.11 -1.20
CA GLY A 241 -13.41 -11.34 -0.07
C GLY A 241 -14.44 -10.44 0.61
N CYS A 242 -15.52 -10.07 -0.09
CA CYS A 242 -16.62 -9.29 0.50
C CYS A 242 -17.52 -10.13 1.45
N GLY A 243 -17.35 -11.46 1.46
CA GLY A 243 -18.18 -12.41 2.18
C GLY A 243 -19.42 -12.86 1.39
N ALA A 244 -19.80 -14.12 1.55
CA ALA A 244 -20.80 -14.81 0.71
C ALA A 244 -22.16 -14.08 0.62
N ALA A 245 -22.62 -13.46 1.72
CA ALA A 245 -23.88 -12.72 1.72
C ALA A 245 -23.81 -11.45 0.85
N ASN A 246 -22.69 -10.72 0.91
CA ASN A 246 -22.48 -9.52 0.12
C ASN A 246 -22.24 -9.88 -1.36
N GLU A 247 -21.47 -10.93 -1.62
CA GLU A 247 -21.27 -11.46 -2.97
C GLU A 247 -22.61 -11.85 -3.63
N ALA A 248 -23.44 -12.64 -2.94
CA ALA A 248 -24.76 -13.02 -3.44
C ALA A 248 -25.65 -11.80 -3.72
N LYS A 249 -25.61 -10.78 -2.84
CA LYS A 249 -26.34 -9.53 -3.03
C LYS A 249 -25.83 -8.77 -4.25
N LEU A 250 -24.52 -8.59 -4.41
CA LEU A 250 -23.92 -7.93 -5.57
C LEU A 250 -24.26 -8.68 -6.86
N LEU A 251 -24.24 -10.01 -6.86
CA LEU A 251 -24.64 -10.83 -8.00
C LEU A 251 -26.10 -10.59 -8.37
N SER A 252 -27.00 -10.55 -7.37
CA SER A 252 -28.42 -10.26 -7.60
C SER A 252 -28.66 -8.88 -8.21
N ILE A 253 -27.93 -7.86 -7.75
CA ILE A 253 -27.99 -6.49 -8.28
C ILE A 253 -27.48 -6.49 -9.71
N SER A 254 -26.34 -7.15 -9.98
CA SER A 254 -25.80 -7.29 -11.34
C SER A 254 -26.82 -7.92 -12.29
N ARG A 255 -27.53 -8.99 -11.89
CA ARG A 255 -28.57 -9.62 -12.72
C ARG A 255 -29.79 -8.72 -12.96
N LYS A 256 -30.15 -7.88 -12.00
CA LYS A 256 -31.29 -6.96 -12.11
C LYS A 256 -31.01 -5.80 -13.09
N TYR A 257 -29.82 -5.22 -13.03
CA TYR A 257 -29.48 -4.01 -13.79
C TYR A 257 -28.67 -4.28 -15.06
N ASP A 258 -28.01 -5.43 -15.17
CA ASP A 258 -27.32 -5.92 -16.37
C ASP A 258 -27.78 -7.36 -16.70
N PRO A 259 -29.07 -7.55 -17.05
CA PRO A 259 -29.62 -8.89 -17.31
C PRO A 259 -28.99 -9.57 -18.53
N THR A 260 -28.54 -8.79 -19.51
CA THR A 260 -27.82 -9.26 -20.71
C THR A 260 -26.31 -9.39 -20.49
N ARG A 261 -25.81 -9.07 -19.29
CA ARG A 261 -24.42 -9.28 -18.87
C ARG A 261 -23.39 -8.51 -19.70
N ILE A 262 -23.78 -7.36 -20.25
CA ILE A 262 -22.93 -6.53 -21.12
C ILE A 262 -21.65 -6.10 -20.41
N PHE A 263 -21.72 -5.64 -19.16
CA PHE A 263 -20.52 -5.23 -18.41
C PHE A 263 -19.65 -6.41 -17.97
N GLN A 264 -20.22 -7.60 -18.03
CA GLN A 264 -19.61 -8.83 -17.54
C GLN A 264 -18.91 -9.59 -18.66
N THR A 265 -19.36 -9.43 -19.91
CA THR A 265 -18.82 -10.13 -21.08
C THR A 265 -18.16 -9.21 -22.10
N LEU A 266 -18.64 -7.97 -22.27
CA LEU A 266 -18.18 -7.07 -23.33
C LEU A 266 -17.26 -5.94 -22.86
N LEU A 267 -17.32 -5.56 -21.58
CA LEU A 267 -16.39 -4.58 -21.02
C LEU A 267 -15.01 -5.25 -20.82
N PRO A 268 -13.95 -4.83 -21.53
CA PRO A 268 -12.60 -5.33 -21.28
C PRO A 268 -12.12 -4.90 -19.89
N GLY A 269 -11.37 -5.77 -19.22
CA GLY A 269 -10.84 -5.53 -17.88
C GLY A 269 -11.91 -5.51 -16.77
N GLY A 270 -11.47 -5.15 -15.56
CA GLY A 270 -12.29 -5.12 -14.36
C GLY A 270 -12.75 -6.50 -13.87
N PHE A 271 -12.98 -6.62 -12.56
CA PHE A 271 -13.44 -7.88 -11.96
C PHE A 271 -14.89 -8.20 -12.36
N LYS A 272 -15.15 -9.47 -12.66
CA LYS A 272 -16.48 -9.94 -13.09
C LYS A 272 -17.18 -10.68 -11.96
N ILE A 273 -18.45 -10.37 -11.74
CA ILE A 273 -19.30 -11.01 -10.73
C ILE A 273 -20.26 -12.01 -11.38
N GLY A 274 -19.87 -13.29 -11.37
CA GLY A 274 -20.68 -14.38 -11.90
C GLY A 274 -20.83 -14.38 -13.43
N ALA A 275 -19.78 -13.95 -14.14
CA ALA A 275 -19.63 -14.13 -15.58
C ALA A 275 -19.40 -15.60 -15.94
#